data_AF-A0A3E1E3Z4-F1
#
_entry.id   AF-A0A3E1E3Z4-F1
#
_cell.length_a   1.000
_cell.length_b   1.000
_cell.length_c   1.000
_cell.angle_alpha   90.00
_cell.angle_beta   90.00
_cell.angle_gamma   90.00
#
_symmetry.space_group_name_H-M   'P 1'
#
loop_
_entity.id
_entity.type
_entity.pdbx_description
1 polymer ?
#
loop_
_entity_poly.entity_id
_entity_poly.type
_entity_poly.pdbx_seq_one_letter_code
_entity_poly.pdbx_strand_id
1 'polypeptide(L)'
;MSDILTGAQKRALKSQAQRLDAVVRVGQAGVTEAVVASLDDALARHSLVKVRFAGFKEERRSLAPQLAQDTRSALVQQVGNVAVFYRQGAAA
;
A
#
# COMPACT_ATOMS: atom_id res chain seq x y z
N MET A 1 -14.96 -3.23 -4.04
CA MET A 1 -14.06 -3.38 -5.21
C MET A 1 -13.77 -2.00 -5.76
N SER A 2 -12.74 -1.34 -5.25
CA SER A 2 -12.42 0.05 -5.59
C SER A 2 -11.19 0.09 -6.48
N ASP A 3 -11.24 -0.58 -7.62
CA ASP A 3 -10.20 -0.49 -8.64
C ASP A 3 -10.49 0.74 -9.53
N ILE A 4 -10.32 1.93 -8.93
CA ILE A 4 -10.56 3.25 -9.57
C ILE A 4 -9.41 3.59 -10.54
N LEU A 5 -8.37 2.75 -10.60
CA LEU A 5 -7.16 3.00 -11.38
C LEU A 5 -7.18 2.23 -12.70
N THR A 6 -7.15 2.96 -13.80
CA THR A 6 -6.93 2.39 -15.14
C THR A 6 -5.55 1.71 -15.23
N GLY A 7 -5.40 0.77 -16.16
CA GLY A 7 -4.11 0.11 -16.41
C GLY A 7 -2.97 1.10 -16.71
N ALA A 8 -3.26 2.22 -17.37
CA ALA A 8 -2.31 3.29 -17.63
C ALA A 8 -1.89 4.00 -16.32
N GLN A 9 -2.84 4.35 -15.46
CA GLN A 9 -2.55 4.95 -14.15
C GLN A 9 -1.73 4.01 -13.27
N LYS A 10 -2.08 2.72 -13.21
CA LYS A 10 -1.29 1.73 -12.46
C LYS A 10 0.15 1.64 -12.96
N ARG A 11 0.39 1.69 -14.27
CA ARG A 11 1.75 1.69 -14.85
C ARG A 11 2.55 2.93 -14.45
N ALA A 12 1.93 4.10 -14.52
CA ALA A 12 2.56 5.35 -14.10
C ALA A 12 2.93 5.33 -12.60
N LEU A 13 1.97 4.95 -11.74
CA LEU A 13 2.17 4.83 -10.30
C LEU A 13 3.22 3.79 -9.95
N LYS A 14 3.28 2.66 -10.67
CA LYS A 14 4.31 1.64 -10.51
C LYS A 14 5.71 2.19 -10.81
N SER A 15 5.85 2.96 -11.89
CA SER A 15 7.12 3.61 -12.23
C SER A 15 7.57 4.59 -11.15
N GLN A 16 6.65 5.42 -10.65
CA GLN A 16 6.91 6.34 -9.54
C GLN A 16 7.30 5.56 -8.26
N ALA A 17 6.54 4.52 -7.94
CA ALA A 17 6.77 3.70 -6.77
C ALA A 17 8.12 2.99 -6.81
N GLN A 18 8.69 2.63 -7.97
CA GLN A 18 10.03 2.03 -8.02
C GLN A 18 11.11 2.92 -7.41
N ARG A 19 10.97 4.25 -7.53
CA ARG A 19 11.94 5.24 -7.01
C ARG A 19 11.74 5.63 -5.55
N LEU A 20 10.58 5.31 -4.97
CA LEU A 20 10.30 5.61 -3.57
C LEU A 20 11.00 4.61 -2.63
N ASP A 21 11.01 4.88 -1.34
CA ASP A 21 11.39 3.89 -0.33
C ASP A 21 10.17 3.40 0.44
N ALA A 22 10.28 2.21 1.03
CA ALA A 22 9.22 1.68 1.88
C ALA A 22 9.23 2.39 3.23
N VAL A 23 8.29 3.34 3.41
CA VAL A 23 8.15 4.15 4.62
C VAL A 23 7.39 3.41 5.73
N VAL A 24 6.53 2.44 5.38
CA VAL A 24 5.82 1.60 6.36
C VAL A 24 6.36 0.17 6.30
N ARG A 25 6.52 -0.45 7.47
CA ARG A 25 6.97 -1.84 7.60
C ARG A 25 6.01 -2.63 8.48
N VAL A 26 5.60 -3.79 7.99
CA VAL A 26 4.75 -4.74 8.71
C VAL A 26 5.65 -5.81 9.33
N GLY A 27 5.72 -5.84 10.66
CA GLY A 27 6.55 -6.79 11.40
C GLY A 27 5.98 -8.22 11.40
N GLN A 28 6.49 -9.08 12.30
CA GLN A 28 5.95 -10.43 12.52
C GLN A 28 4.61 -10.45 13.27
N ALA A 29 4.17 -9.31 13.80
CA ALA A 29 2.84 -9.16 14.41
C ALA A 29 1.72 -9.03 13.35
N GLY A 30 2.07 -8.92 12.06
CA GLY A 30 1.11 -8.77 10.98
C GLY A 30 0.54 -7.36 10.90
N VAL A 31 -0.64 -7.27 10.29
CA VAL A 31 -1.40 -6.03 10.13
C VAL A 31 -2.05 -5.70 11.47
N THR A 32 -1.50 -4.72 12.18
CA THR A 32 -2.06 -4.17 13.40
C THR A 32 -2.67 -2.80 13.13
N GLU A 33 -3.53 -2.31 14.03
CA GLU A 33 -4.08 -0.95 13.93
C GLU A 33 -3.00 0.13 13.83
N ALA A 34 -1.86 -0.06 14.51
CA ALA A 34 -0.72 0.86 14.40
C ALA A 34 -0.13 0.90 12.98
N VAL A 35 -0.07 -0.24 12.29
CA VAL A 35 0.36 -0.32 10.89
C VAL A 35 -0.65 0.36 9.98
N VAL A 36 -1.94 0.13 10.19
CA VAL A 36 -3.02 0.76 9.43
C VAL A 36 -2.99 2.28 9.59
N ALA A 37 -2.89 2.79 10.83
CA ALA A 37 -2.79 4.21 11.12
C ALA A 37 -1.53 4.85 10.51
N SER A 38 -0.39 4.16 10.61
CA SER A 38 0.87 4.64 10.00
C SER A 38 0.77 4.70 8.47
N LEU A 39 0.12 3.72 7.85
CA LEU A 39 -0.13 3.72 6.42
C LEU A 39 -1.12 4.82 6.02
N ASP A 40 -2.18 5.03 6.79
CA ASP A 40 -3.16 6.08 6.52
C ASP A 40 -2.52 7.47 6.57
N ASP A 41 -1.71 7.77 7.60
CA ASP A 41 -0.96 9.04 7.71
C ASP A 41 0.05 9.20 6.56
N ALA A 42 0.79 8.14 6.22
CA ALA A 42 1.72 8.17 5.10
C ALA A 42 1.00 8.41 3.76
N LEU A 43 -0.16 7.79 3.55
CA LEU A 43 -0.98 7.97 2.35
C LEU A 43 -1.59 9.37 2.29
N ALA A 44 -1.95 9.95 3.43
CA ALA A 44 -2.42 11.33 3.53
C ALA A 44 -1.34 12.35 3.14
N ARG A 45 -0.06 12.06 3.42
CA ARG A 45 1.06 12.97 3.07
C ARG A 45 1.59 12.78 1.66
N HIS A 46 1.69 11.53 1.19
CA HIS A 46 2.44 11.20 -0.02
C HIS A 46 1.60 10.68 -1.16
N SER A 47 0.29 10.43 -0.97
CA SER A 47 -0.64 9.80 -1.92
C SER A 47 -0.25 8.39 -2.40
N LEU A 48 1.04 8.08 -2.51
CA LEU A 48 1.64 6.84 -3.00
C LEU A 48 2.67 6.35 -1.98
N VAL A 49 2.44 5.18 -1.41
CA VAL A 49 3.24 4.64 -0.30
C VAL A 49 3.65 3.21 -0.58
N LYS A 50 4.92 2.90 -0.27
CA LYS A 50 5.43 1.52 -0.26
C LYS A 50 5.43 0.95 1.15
N VAL A 51 4.87 -0.24 1.26
CA VAL A 51 4.80 -1.03 2.49
C VAL A 51 5.64 -2.28 2.31
N ARG A 52 6.53 -2.56 3.27
CA ARG A 52 7.34 -3.78 3.28
C ARG A 52 6.89 -4.72 4.39
N PHE A 53 6.64 -5.98 4.05
CA PHE A 53 6.26 -7.03 5.00
C PHE A 53 7.49 -7.85 5.40
N ALA A 54 7.79 -7.90 6.69
CA ALA A 54 8.94 -8.61 7.25
C ALA A 54 8.68 -10.13 7.42
N GLY A 55 7.43 -10.56 7.65
CA GLY A 55 6.98 -11.96 7.71
C GLY A 55 5.73 -12.20 6.85
N PHE A 56 5.21 -13.43 6.72
CA PHE A 56 3.92 -13.78 6.05
C PHE A 56 3.94 -14.06 4.54
N LYS A 57 4.68 -15.07 4.05
CA LYS A 57 4.77 -15.36 2.61
C LYS A 57 3.40 -15.60 1.93
N GLU A 58 2.53 -16.37 2.59
CA GLU A 58 1.18 -16.68 2.11
C GLU A 58 0.17 -15.62 2.54
N GLU A 59 0.15 -15.20 3.82
CA GLU A 59 -0.88 -14.26 4.28
C GLU A 59 -0.72 -12.86 3.71
N ARG A 60 0.48 -12.43 3.29
CA ARG A 60 0.69 -11.13 2.62
C ARG A 60 -0.28 -10.92 1.46
N ARG A 61 -0.63 -11.98 0.72
CA ARG A 61 -1.50 -11.88 -0.45
C ARG A 61 -2.95 -11.55 -0.08
N SER A 62 -3.37 -11.95 1.12
CA SER A 62 -4.69 -11.63 1.68
C SER A 62 -4.66 -10.34 2.51
N LEU A 63 -3.54 -10.06 3.20
CA LEU A 63 -3.36 -8.89 4.03
C LEU A 63 -3.25 -7.60 3.22
N ALA A 64 -2.61 -7.63 2.04
CA ALA A 64 -2.51 -6.45 1.19
C ALA A 64 -3.87 -5.89 0.72
N PRO A 65 -4.79 -6.71 0.16
CA PRO A 65 -6.12 -6.21 -0.20
C PRO A 65 -6.97 -5.83 1.02
N GLN A 66 -6.74 -6.43 2.19
CA GLN A 66 -7.38 -5.99 3.43
C GLN A 66 -6.88 -4.60 3.87
N LEU A 67 -5.56 -4.39 3.88
CA LEU A 67 -4.93 -3.08 4.14
C LEU A 67 -5.49 -1.98 3.24
N ALA A 68 -5.66 -2.30 1.95
CA ALA A 68 -6.21 -1.38 0.97
C ALA A 68 -7.64 -0.96 1.36
N GLN A 69 -8.46 -1.90 1.82
CA GLN A 69 -9.82 -1.61 2.27
C GLN A 69 -9.82 -0.76 3.54
N ASP A 70 -9.03 -1.14 4.54
CA ASP A 70 -8.97 -0.46 5.84
C ASP A 70 -8.50 0.99 5.71
N THR A 71 -7.55 1.25 4.81
CA THR A 71 -7.00 2.59 4.53
C THR A 71 -7.72 3.34 3.40
N ARG A 72 -8.80 2.76 2.85
CA ARG A 72 -9.52 3.30 1.68
C ARG A 72 -8.56 3.68 0.53
N SER A 73 -7.56 2.83 0.31
CA SER A 73 -6.54 2.98 -0.71
C SER A 73 -6.66 1.90 -1.79
N ALA A 74 -5.98 2.10 -2.90
CA ALA A 74 -5.90 1.18 -4.02
C ALA A 74 -4.56 0.45 -4.01
N LEU A 75 -4.61 -0.88 -4.09
CA LEU A 75 -3.42 -1.71 -4.28
C LEU A 75 -2.95 -1.58 -5.74
N VAL A 76 -1.85 -0.87 -5.96
CA VAL A 76 -1.26 -0.67 -7.30
C VAL A 76 -0.49 -1.90 -7.74
N GLN A 77 0.34 -2.42 -6.84
CA GLN A 77 1.19 -3.58 -7.10
C GLN A 77 1.59 -4.27 -5.81
N GLN A 78 1.72 -5.59 -5.87
CA GLN A 78 2.39 -6.39 -4.85
C GLN A 78 3.49 -7.22 -5.50
N VAL A 79 4.72 -7.13 -4.98
CA VAL A 79 5.89 -7.89 -5.45
C VAL A 79 6.61 -8.48 -4.25
N GLY A 80 6.54 -9.80 -4.11
CA GLY A 80 7.20 -10.52 -3.02
C GLY A 80 6.76 -9.99 -1.65
N ASN A 81 7.66 -9.27 -0.98
CA ASN A 81 7.42 -8.70 0.34
C ASN A 81 7.11 -7.20 0.34
N VAL A 82 6.89 -6.58 -0.82
CA VAL A 82 6.57 -5.16 -0.93
C VAL A 82 5.21 -4.99 -1.60
N ALA A 83 4.36 -4.14 -1.03
CA ALA A 83 3.13 -3.68 -1.66
C ALA A 83 3.15 -2.16 -1.84
N VAL A 84 2.53 -1.71 -2.92
CA VAL A 84 2.39 -0.32 -3.31
C VAL A 84 0.93 0.05 -3.18
N PHE A 85 0.65 1.03 -2.33
CA PHE A 85 -0.69 1.56 -2.10
C PHE A 85 -0.78 2.98 -2.61
N TYR A 86 -1.91 3.32 -3.20
CA TYR A 86 -2.20 4.66 -3.68
C TYR A 86 -3.57 5.11 -3.21
N ARG A 87 -3.68 6.32 -2.66
CA ARG A 87 -4.95 6.92 -2.26
C ARG A 87 -5.26 8.10 -3.15
N GLN A 88 -6.31 7.96 -3.97
CA GLN A 88 -6.81 9.04 -4.81
C GLN A 88 -7.61 10.01 -3.93
N GLY A 89 -7.05 11.19 -3.67
CA GLY A 89 -7.70 12.20 -2.83
C GLY A 89 -6.92 12.67 -1.62
N ALA A 90 -5.59 12.47 -1.53
CA ALA A 90 -4.77 13.19 -0.55
C ALA A 90 -4.52 14.66 -0.95
N ALA A 91 -5.51 15.28 -1.62
CA ALA A 91 -5.58 16.69 -1.89
C ALA A 91 -6.94 17.17 -1.38
N ALA A 92 -6.91 17.69 -0.16
CA ALA A 92 -7.76 18.76 0.33
C ALA A 92 -6.89 19.61 1.26
#